data_AF-A0A975GLH8-F1
#
_entry.id   AF-A0A975GLH8-F1
#
_cell.length_a   1.000
_cell.length_b   1.000
_cell.length_c   1.000
_cell.angle_alpha   90.00
_cell.angle_beta   90.00
_cell.angle_gamma   90.00
#
_symmetry.space_group_name_H-M   'P 1'
#
loop_
_entity.id
_entity.type
_entity.pdbx_description
1 polymer ?
#
loop_
_entity_poly.entity_id
_entity_poly.type
_entity_poly.pdbx_seq_one_letter_code
_entity_poly.pdbx_strand_id
1 'polypeptide(L)'
;MLIEFTVGNYLSFRKTNTFSMVGSNSTKEHEETNTFTDPGNRLKFLKVSEIYGANGSGKSNLISSLSFMKRFILNSFRDALIEENERKIQIDKFLLNAENEDEPSLFEIVFIYQGKRYRYGFEIDEKKIHSEWLFFVNTTKEIQLFIRNGQEISYNLRSFKEAKGLREKTRENVLFLSVAAQFDGKKSNNILEWFKKLKIISGLDDRSYKDYTTNKIDQDEKFKSWIGTFVKFLEIEEISTEKGALPSSNANNLPENLIALHILKEARTANKISTWHNKFDNSNKIIDKIPFDFDTQESEGSKKLISLLGPLYDVLQNGLILVADELDSRFHPLLTIKIIEFFHTHNPQNAQLIFASHDTNLLKKELFRRDQIWFTEKNEYGETDLYSLVEYRNFHVRKDASFDKNYLAGKYGAIPFFGDIDNILDLIYGKKKE
;
A
#
# COMPACT_ATOMS: atom_id res chain seq x y z
N MET A 1 -1.24 -12.49 3.07
CA MET A 1 0.20 -12.18 3.12
C MET A 1 0.73 -11.98 1.71
N LEU A 2 1.44 -10.88 1.48
CA LEU A 2 2.23 -10.57 0.28
C LEU A 2 3.64 -11.15 0.44
N ILE A 3 4.18 -11.72 -0.63
CA ILE A 3 5.55 -12.24 -0.70
C ILE A 3 6.39 -11.31 -1.56
N GLU A 4 6.04 -11.17 -2.82
CA GLU A 4 6.78 -10.35 -3.80
C GLU A 4 5.79 -9.61 -4.68
N PHE A 5 6.20 -8.43 -5.13
CA PHE A 5 5.49 -7.67 -6.16
C PHE A 5 6.50 -7.16 -7.18
N THR A 6 6.18 -7.38 -8.44
CA THR A 6 7.05 -7.08 -9.58
C THR A 6 6.31 -6.18 -10.55
N VAL A 7 6.99 -5.14 -11.01
CA VAL A 7 6.47 -4.16 -11.98
C VAL A 7 7.51 -3.89 -13.06
N GLY A 8 7.08 -3.71 -14.31
CA GLY A 8 7.92 -3.27 -15.42
C GLY A 8 7.13 -2.44 -16.44
N ASN A 9 7.81 -1.54 -17.15
CA ASN A 9 7.24 -0.56 -18.07
C ASN A 9 5.98 0.15 -17.52
N TYR A 10 6.10 0.79 -16.36
CA TYR A 10 5.00 1.52 -15.71
C TYR A 10 5.50 2.73 -14.93
N LEU A 11 4.93 3.91 -15.19
CA LEU A 11 5.32 5.20 -14.63
C LEU A 11 6.84 5.44 -14.73
N SER A 12 7.58 5.36 -13.61
CA SER A 12 9.04 5.53 -13.61
C SER A 12 9.82 4.21 -13.70
N PHE A 13 9.16 3.05 -13.68
CA PHE A 13 9.81 1.76 -13.83
C PHE A 13 9.90 1.40 -15.31
N ARG A 14 11.08 1.59 -15.91
CA ARG A 14 11.36 1.12 -17.26
C ARG A 14 11.52 -0.40 -17.25
N LYS A 15 12.57 -0.89 -16.58
CA LYS A 15 12.84 -2.32 -16.42
C LYS A 15 12.03 -2.92 -15.28
N THR A 16 11.97 -4.25 -15.29
CA THR A 16 11.38 -5.05 -14.22
C THR A 16 12.11 -4.84 -12.90
N ASN A 17 11.36 -4.45 -11.87
CA ASN A 17 11.82 -4.30 -10.50
C ASN A 17 10.93 -5.13 -9.57
N THR A 18 11.53 -5.75 -8.55
CA THR A 18 10.82 -6.63 -7.60
C THR A 18 11.02 -6.17 -6.17
N PHE A 19 9.91 -5.88 -5.50
CA PHE A 19 9.83 -5.70 -4.06
C PHE A 19 9.59 -7.04 -3.37
N SER A 20 10.26 -7.32 -2.24
CA SER A 20 10.12 -8.58 -1.50
C SER A 20 9.90 -8.37 0.00
N MET A 21 8.97 -9.16 0.56
CA MET A 21 8.70 -9.29 2.00
C MET A 21 9.37 -10.54 2.59
N VAL A 22 10.23 -11.23 1.84
CA VAL A 22 10.96 -12.40 2.33
C VAL A 22 12.07 -11.94 3.27
N GLY A 23 12.06 -12.44 4.50
CA GLY A 23 13.10 -12.13 5.48
C GLY A 23 14.41 -12.82 5.13
N SER A 24 15.51 -12.07 5.16
CA SER A 24 16.85 -12.58 4.88
C SER A 24 17.38 -13.46 6.00
N ASN A 25 17.93 -14.62 5.63
CA ASN A 25 18.55 -15.55 6.57
C ASN A 25 19.86 -15.03 7.17
N SER A 26 20.53 -14.08 6.50
CA SER A 26 21.79 -13.47 6.99
C SER A 26 21.56 -12.39 8.05
N THR A 27 20.31 -11.96 8.23
CA THR A 27 19.92 -10.87 9.11
C THR A 27 19.29 -11.45 10.37
N LYS A 28 19.90 -11.20 11.54
CA LYS A 28 19.57 -11.86 12.82
C LYS A 28 19.03 -10.90 13.87
N GLU A 29 19.32 -9.62 13.73
CA GLU A 29 18.71 -8.54 14.50
C GLU A 29 17.18 -8.61 14.44
N HIS A 30 16.50 -8.38 15.57
CA HIS A 30 15.03 -8.31 15.66
C HIS A 30 14.25 -9.49 15.04
N GLU A 31 14.85 -10.68 14.97
CA GLU A 31 14.22 -11.84 14.31
C GLU A 31 12.89 -12.22 14.97
N GLU A 32 12.83 -12.22 16.30
CA GLU A 32 11.64 -12.61 17.07
C GLU A 32 10.49 -11.61 16.98
N THR A 33 10.80 -10.32 16.84
CA THR A 33 9.81 -9.24 16.83
C THR A 33 9.40 -8.86 15.43
N ASN A 34 10.33 -8.74 14.48
CA ASN A 34 10.05 -8.11 13.19
C ASN A 34 9.67 -9.11 12.09
N THR A 35 9.76 -10.41 12.39
CA THR A 35 9.50 -11.48 11.42
C THR A 35 8.50 -12.51 11.93
N PHE A 36 7.96 -13.30 11.01
CA PHE A 36 7.13 -14.47 11.31
C PHE A 36 7.35 -15.55 10.24
N THR A 37 6.99 -16.79 10.53
CA THR A 37 7.11 -17.91 9.59
C THR A 37 5.76 -18.27 8.99
N ASP A 38 5.75 -18.79 7.76
CA ASP A 38 4.53 -19.34 7.19
C ASP A 38 4.07 -20.62 7.90
N PRO A 39 2.76 -20.94 7.85
CA PRO A 39 2.24 -22.24 8.28
C PRO A 39 2.93 -23.36 7.49
N GLY A 40 3.91 -24.02 8.11
CA GLY A 40 4.80 -25.00 7.47
C GLY A 40 6.29 -24.76 7.72
N ASN A 41 6.68 -23.64 8.35
CA ASN A 41 8.05 -23.28 8.73
C ASN A 41 9.06 -23.33 7.57
N ARG A 42 8.64 -22.94 6.36
CA ARG A 42 9.50 -23.02 5.16
C ARG A 42 10.19 -21.70 4.86
N LEU A 43 9.49 -20.58 5.05
CA LEU A 43 10.03 -19.25 4.79
C LEU A 43 9.70 -18.31 5.95
N LYS A 44 10.58 -17.33 6.12
CA LYS A 44 10.44 -16.21 7.03
C LYS A 44 9.96 -14.99 6.26
N PHE A 45 9.03 -14.25 6.84
CA PHE A 45 8.45 -13.05 6.25
C PHE A 45 8.56 -11.87 7.20
N LEU A 46 8.67 -10.68 6.61
CA LEU A 46 8.73 -9.42 7.33
C LEU A 46 7.32 -8.98 7.72
N LYS A 47 7.18 -8.39 8.93
CA LYS A 47 5.95 -7.74 9.37
C LYS A 47 5.82 -6.31 8.83
N VAL A 48 6.96 -5.63 8.68
CA VAL A 48 7.01 -4.24 8.19
C VAL A 48 8.11 -4.11 7.14
N SER A 49 7.88 -3.31 6.10
CA SER A 49 8.93 -2.79 5.21
C SER A 49 8.71 -1.31 4.93
N GLU A 50 9.80 -0.57 4.86
CA GLU A 50 9.83 0.87 4.60
C GLU A 50 10.56 1.15 3.31
N ILE A 51 10.05 2.08 2.50
CA ILE A 51 10.59 2.48 1.21
C ILE A 51 11.03 3.94 1.30
N TYR A 52 12.32 4.17 1.12
CA TYR A 52 12.97 5.48 1.12
C TYR A 52 13.41 5.93 -0.26
N GLY A 53 13.71 7.22 -0.36
CA GLY A 53 14.30 7.85 -1.53
C GLY A 53 13.96 9.32 -1.64
N ALA A 54 14.68 10.02 -2.51
CA ALA A 54 14.47 11.43 -2.80
C ALA A 54 13.05 11.73 -3.33
N ASN A 55 12.68 13.01 -3.36
CA ASN A 55 11.44 13.41 -4.02
C ASN A 55 11.49 13.03 -5.51
N GLY A 56 10.41 12.42 -6.01
CA GLY A 56 10.35 11.95 -7.40
C GLY A 56 11.20 10.70 -7.71
N SER A 57 11.77 10.02 -6.72
CA SER A 57 12.60 8.83 -6.92
C SER A 57 11.85 7.58 -7.39
N GLY A 58 10.55 7.48 -7.12
CA GLY A 58 9.70 6.34 -7.52
C GLY A 58 8.91 5.67 -6.40
N LYS A 59 9.02 6.10 -5.14
CA LYS A 59 8.27 5.55 -3.99
C LYS A 59 6.75 5.48 -4.25
N SER A 60 6.14 6.61 -4.55
CA SER A 60 4.70 6.70 -4.85
C SER A 60 4.34 5.93 -6.12
N ASN A 61 5.25 5.82 -7.09
CA ASN A 61 5.03 5.04 -8.31
C ASN A 61 4.99 3.53 -8.02
N LEU A 62 5.79 3.03 -7.06
CA LEU A 62 5.72 1.63 -6.63
C LEU A 62 4.35 1.32 -6.02
N ILE A 63 3.89 2.17 -5.10
CA ILE A 63 2.57 2.01 -4.47
C ILE A 63 1.44 2.18 -5.50
N SER A 64 1.57 3.14 -6.42
CA SER A 64 0.62 3.38 -7.51
C SER A 64 0.52 2.19 -8.46
N SER A 65 1.62 1.50 -8.75
CA SER A 65 1.63 0.31 -9.61
C SER A 65 0.89 -0.87 -8.96
N LEU A 66 1.07 -1.09 -7.66
CA LEU A 66 0.33 -2.09 -6.90
C LEU A 66 -1.16 -1.72 -6.80
N SER A 67 -1.47 -0.43 -6.65
CA SER A 67 -2.83 0.10 -6.67
C SER A 67 -3.52 -0.13 -8.01
N PHE A 68 -2.83 0.14 -9.12
CA PHE A 68 -3.28 -0.16 -10.46
C PHE A 68 -3.58 -1.65 -10.63
N MET A 69 -2.62 -2.53 -10.30
CA MET A 69 -2.80 -3.98 -10.41
C MET A 69 -4.05 -4.45 -9.65
N LYS A 70 -4.19 -4.03 -8.39
CA LYS A 70 -5.35 -4.36 -7.55
C LYS A 70 -6.66 -3.88 -8.18
N ARG A 71 -6.73 -2.60 -8.57
CA ARG A 71 -7.93 -1.99 -9.16
C ARG A 71 -8.33 -2.68 -10.45
N PHE A 72 -7.34 -2.90 -11.33
CA PHE A 72 -7.56 -3.53 -12.63
C PHE A 72 -8.08 -4.96 -12.47
N ILE A 73 -7.50 -5.78 -11.59
CA ILE A 73 -7.97 -7.16 -11.35
C ILE A 73 -9.41 -7.19 -10.84
N LEU A 74 -9.73 -6.35 -9.84
CA LEU A 74 -11.03 -6.38 -9.18
C LEU A 74 -12.15 -5.80 -10.04
N ASN A 75 -11.83 -4.94 -11.01
CA ASN A 75 -12.81 -4.30 -11.87
C ASN A 75 -12.80 -4.83 -13.32
N SER A 76 -11.82 -5.65 -13.73
CA SER A 76 -11.57 -6.04 -15.12
C SER A 76 -12.81 -6.52 -15.88
N PHE A 77 -13.60 -7.41 -15.26
CA PHE A 77 -14.84 -7.94 -15.86
C PHE A 77 -15.95 -6.90 -15.89
N ARG A 78 -16.16 -6.16 -14.79
CA ARG A 78 -17.23 -5.17 -14.65
C ARG A 78 -17.06 -4.04 -15.66
N ASP A 79 -15.84 -3.51 -15.77
CA ASP A 79 -15.55 -2.38 -16.65
C ASP A 79 -15.61 -2.80 -18.14
N ALA A 80 -15.59 -4.11 -18.43
CA ALA A 80 -15.79 -4.65 -19.78
C ALA A 80 -17.25 -4.63 -20.24
N LEU A 81 -18.19 -4.37 -19.34
CA LEU A 81 -19.63 -4.24 -19.66
C LEU A 81 -20.00 -2.83 -20.17
N ILE A 82 -19.07 -1.89 -20.09
CA ILE A 82 -19.18 -0.54 -20.67
C ILE A 82 -18.97 -0.65 -22.19
N GLU A 83 -19.65 0.18 -22.99
CA GLU A 83 -19.66 0.07 -24.47
C GLU A 83 -18.24 0.03 -25.08
N GLU A 84 -18.04 -0.85 -26.07
CA GLU A 84 -16.72 -1.21 -26.63
C GLU A 84 -15.94 -0.04 -27.24
N ASN A 85 -16.65 1.01 -27.68
CA ASN A 85 -16.06 2.16 -28.36
C ASN A 85 -15.33 3.13 -27.40
N GLU A 86 -15.52 2.96 -26.08
CA GLU A 86 -15.08 3.92 -25.06
C GLU A 86 -13.99 3.36 -24.14
N ARG A 87 -13.74 2.04 -24.14
CA ARG A 87 -12.79 1.45 -23.18
C ARG A 87 -11.36 1.43 -23.72
N LYS A 88 -10.63 2.51 -23.46
CA LYS A 88 -9.16 2.46 -23.39
C LYS A 88 -8.75 2.02 -21.98
N ILE A 89 -7.93 0.99 -21.88
CA ILE A 89 -7.30 0.64 -20.60
C ILE A 89 -6.41 1.81 -20.21
N GLN A 90 -6.71 2.47 -19.09
CA GLN A 90 -5.91 3.57 -18.57
C GLN A 90 -4.68 2.98 -17.87
N ILE A 91 -3.59 2.85 -18.62
CA ILE A 91 -2.28 2.38 -18.16
C ILE A 91 -1.25 3.48 -18.42
N ASP A 92 -0.51 3.86 -17.38
CA ASP A 92 0.55 4.86 -17.48
C ASP A 92 1.91 4.15 -17.65
N LYS A 93 2.35 3.97 -18.90
CA LYS A 93 3.63 3.34 -19.26
C LYS A 93 4.84 4.21 -18.90
N PHE A 94 6.04 3.67 -19.04
CA PHE A 94 7.27 4.47 -18.99
C PHE A 94 7.45 5.24 -20.30
N LEU A 95 7.43 6.57 -20.23
CA LEU A 95 7.39 7.44 -21.43
C LEU A 95 8.73 8.03 -21.85
N LEU A 96 9.80 7.87 -21.07
CA LEU A 96 11.10 8.51 -21.33
C LEU A 96 12.01 7.68 -22.25
N ASN A 97 11.47 6.64 -22.88
CA ASN A 97 12.20 5.81 -23.83
C ASN A 97 11.27 5.33 -24.96
N ALA A 98 11.64 5.64 -26.20
CA ALA A 98 10.83 5.34 -27.37
C ALA A 98 10.63 3.82 -27.62
N GLU A 99 11.55 2.97 -27.17
CA GLU A 99 11.42 1.51 -27.33
C GLU A 99 10.30 0.94 -26.44
N ASN A 100 10.05 1.58 -25.29
CA ASN A 100 9.06 1.10 -24.31
C ASN A 100 7.61 1.54 -24.61
N GLU A 101 7.40 2.49 -25.54
CA GLU A 101 6.05 2.97 -25.88
C GLU A 101 5.14 1.84 -26.41
N ASP A 102 5.72 0.93 -27.20
CA ASP A 102 5.05 -0.22 -27.80
C ASP A 102 5.13 -1.49 -26.94
N GLU A 103 5.95 -1.50 -25.89
CA GLU A 103 6.06 -2.65 -24.98
C GLU A 103 4.88 -2.69 -24.00
N PRO A 104 4.41 -3.89 -23.61
CA PRO A 104 3.37 -3.99 -22.59
C PRO A 104 3.91 -3.69 -21.19
N SER A 105 3.06 -3.18 -20.30
CA SER A 105 3.33 -3.07 -18.87
C SER A 105 3.21 -4.43 -18.19
N LEU A 106 4.17 -4.77 -17.35
CA LEU A 106 4.25 -6.04 -16.62
C LEU A 106 3.83 -5.85 -15.16
N PHE A 107 2.96 -6.72 -14.67
CA PHE A 107 2.62 -6.83 -13.25
C PHE A 107 2.63 -8.29 -12.81
N GLU A 108 3.37 -8.62 -11.76
CA GLU A 108 3.33 -9.94 -11.14
C GLU A 108 3.31 -9.81 -9.61
N ILE A 109 2.57 -10.70 -8.96
CA ILE A 109 2.51 -10.76 -7.51
C ILE A 109 2.58 -12.21 -7.02
N VAL A 110 3.37 -12.42 -5.99
CA VAL A 110 3.49 -13.68 -5.26
C VAL A 110 2.90 -13.48 -3.87
N PHE A 111 2.01 -14.38 -3.45
CA PHE A 111 1.31 -14.23 -2.18
C PHE A 111 0.86 -15.55 -1.58
N ILE A 112 0.56 -15.53 -0.27
CA ILE A 112 -0.10 -16.65 0.41
C ILE A 112 -1.53 -16.28 0.77
N TYR A 113 -2.44 -17.18 0.42
CA TYR A 113 -3.84 -17.15 0.82
C TYR A 113 -4.32 -18.54 1.23
N GLN A 114 -4.94 -18.65 2.41
CA GLN A 114 -5.45 -19.91 2.96
C GLN A 114 -4.39 -21.04 2.94
N GLY A 115 -3.15 -20.71 3.35
CA GLY A 115 -2.04 -21.66 3.41
C GLY A 115 -1.46 -22.08 2.05
N LYS A 116 -1.91 -21.50 0.93
CA LYS A 116 -1.41 -21.80 -0.41
C LYS A 116 -0.69 -20.61 -1.01
N ARG A 117 0.46 -20.85 -1.62
CA ARG A 117 1.21 -19.83 -2.35
C ARG A 117 0.70 -19.76 -3.79
N TYR A 118 0.50 -18.55 -4.27
CA TYR A 118 0.10 -18.25 -5.65
C TYR A 118 1.10 -17.30 -6.26
N ARG A 119 1.29 -17.43 -7.58
CA ARG A 119 1.98 -16.47 -8.43
C ARG A 119 1.03 -16.11 -9.56
N TYR A 120 0.67 -14.85 -9.64
CA TYR A 120 -0.27 -14.33 -10.62
C TYR A 120 0.32 -13.09 -11.27
N GLY A 121 0.23 -13.01 -12.60
CA GLY A 121 0.72 -11.85 -13.33
C GLY A 121 0.09 -11.74 -14.72
N PHE A 122 0.30 -10.57 -15.32
CA PHE A 122 -0.16 -10.26 -16.67
C PHE A 122 0.68 -9.15 -17.31
N GLU A 123 0.66 -9.12 -18.63
CA GLU A 123 1.20 -8.05 -19.47
C GLU A 123 0.07 -7.38 -20.24
N ILE A 124 0.06 -6.05 -20.29
CA ILE A 124 -1.06 -5.26 -20.77
C ILE A 124 -0.62 -3.98 -21.49
N ASP A 125 -1.39 -3.54 -22.49
CA ASP A 125 -1.29 -2.20 -23.08
C ASP A 125 -2.64 -1.46 -23.02
N GLU A 126 -2.77 -0.30 -23.68
CA GLU A 126 -4.03 0.47 -23.66
C GLU A 126 -5.21 -0.27 -24.34
N LYS A 127 -4.94 -1.35 -25.08
CA LYS A 127 -5.87 -2.06 -25.94
C LYS A 127 -6.23 -3.45 -25.40
N LYS A 128 -5.26 -4.25 -24.95
CA LYS A 128 -5.46 -5.67 -24.67
C LYS A 128 -4.49 -6.26 -23.64
N ILE A 129 -4.85 -7.45 -23.16
CA ILE A 129 -3.98 -8.35 -22.40
C ILE A 129 -3.11 -9.13 -23.39
N HIS A 130 -1.79 -8.98 -23.29
CA HIS A 130 -0.82 -9.72 -24.11
C HIS A 130 -0.55 -11.11 -23.54
N SER A 131 -0.38 -11.19 -22.22
CA SER A 131 -0.17 -12.46 -21.53
C SER A 131 -0.76 -12.42 -20.12
N GLU A 132 -1.14 -13.58 -19.59
CA GLU A 132 -1.68 -13.71 -18.23
C GLU A 132 -1.40 -15.12 -17.70
N TRP A 133 -0.98 -15.23 -16.44
CA TRP A 133 -0.65 -16.52 -15.87
C TRP A 133 -1.07 -16.63 -14.41
N LEU A 134 -1.40 -17.86 -14.04
CA LEU A 134 -1.69 -18.21 -12.66
C LEU A 134 -1.07 -19.55 -12.32
N PHE A 135 -0.24 -19.55 -11.30
CA PHE A 135 0.36 -20.73 -10.71
C PHE A 135 0.00 -20.84 -9.24
N PHE A 136 -0.02 -22.07 -8.72
CA PHE A 136 -0.06 -22.31 -7.29
C PHE A 136 0.99 -23.34 -6.87
N VAL A 137 1.54 -23.18 -5.67
CA VAL A 137 2.49 -24.13 -5.08
C VAL A 137 1.79 -24.95 -4.01
N ASN A 138 1.78 -26.27 -4.17
CA ASN A 138 1.17 -27.18 -3.19
C ASN A 138 2.15 -27.56 -2.06
N THR A 139 3.40 -27.89 -2.43
CA THR A 139 4.47 -28.24 -1.49
C THR A 139 5.78 -27.57 -1.90
N THR A 140 6.36 -28.05 -2.99
CA THR A 140 7.57 -27.50 -3.64
C THR A 140 7.37 -27.33 -5.14
N LYS A 141 6.45 -28.10 -5.73
CA LYS A 141 6.14 -28.03 -7.16
C LYS A 141 5.16 -26.91 -7.44
N GLU A 142 5.55 -26.03 -8.35
CA GLU A 142 4.66 -25.05 -8.97
C GLU A 142 3.75 -25.75 -9.97
N ILE A 143 2.45 -25.55 -9.84
CA ILE A 143 1.42 -26.11 -10.70
C ILE A 143 0.74 -24.97 -11.44
N GLN A 144 0.87 -25.00 -12.77
CA GLN A 144 0.12 -24.13 -13.66
C GLN A 144 -1.39 -24.38 -13.49
N LEU A 145 -2.14 -23.32 -13.17
CA LEU A 145 -3.60 -23.30 -13.24
C LEU A 145 -4.03 -22.91 -14.65
N PHE A 146 -3.52 -21.78 -15.16
CA PHE A 146 -3.66 -21.38 -16.55
C PHE A 146 -2.48 -20.51 -17.02
N ILE A 147 -2.28 -20.47 -18.34
CA ILE A 147 -1.43 -19.51 -19.06
C ILE A 147 -2.22 -19.05 -20.28
N ARG A 148 -2.22 -17.75 -20.52
CA ARG A 148 -2.80 -17.08 -21.67
C ARG A 148 -1.72 -16.34 -22.44
N ASN A 149 -1.72 -16.52 -23.77
CA ASN A 149 -0.91 -15.74 -24.72
C ASN A 149 -1.87 -15.17 -25.77
N GLY A 150 -2.12 -13.86 -25.74
CA GLY A 150 -3.18 -13.23 -26.51
C GLY A 150 -4.54 -13.85 -26.20
N GLN A 151 -5.20 -14.41 -27.22
CA GLN A 151 -6.48 -15.12 -27.05
C GLN A 151 -6.34 -16.63 -26.84
N GLU A 152 -5.12 -17.16 -26.85
CA GLU A 152 -4.87 -18.58 -26.60
C GLU A 152 -4.76 -18.84 -25.10
N ILE A 153 -5.73 -19.56 -24.53
CA ILE A 153 -5.77 -19.87 -23.09
C ILE A 153 -5.55 -21.37 -22.88
N SER A 154 -4.43 -21.73 -22.26
CA SER A 154 -4.14 -23.09 -21.79
C SER A 154 -4.44 -23.21 -20.29
N TYR A 155 -5.04 -24.32 -19.85
CA TYR A 155 -5.35 -24.51 -18.42
C TYR A 155 -5.30 -25.98 -18.01
N ASN A 156 -5.04 -26.20 -16.72
CA ASN A 156 -4.94 -27.54 -16.14
C ASN A 156 -6.31 -28.07 -15.72
N LEU A 157 -6.90 -28.99 -16.49
CA LEU A 157 -8.21 -29.59 -16.20
C LEU A 157 -8.33 -30.28 -14.83
N ARG A 158 -7.23 -30.75 -14.24
CA ARG A 158 -7.26 -31.39 -12.91
C ARG A 158 -7.29 -30.36 -11.80
N SER A 159 -6.48 -29.30 -11.95
CA SER A 159 -6.23 -28.31 -10.90
C SER A 159 -7.08 -27.03 -11.04
N PHE A 160 -7.69 -26.81 -12.21
CA PHE A 160 -8.41 -25.58 -12.57
C PHE A 160 -9.63 -25.88 -13.46
N LYS A 161 -10.55 -26.70 -12.95
CA LYS A 161 -11.79 -27.12 -13.65
C LYS A 161 -12.72 -25.96 -14.00
N GLU A 162 -12.66 -24.87 -13.22
CA GLU A 162 -13.47 -23.67 -13.39
C GLU A 162 -13.23 -22.94 -14.72
N ALA A 163 -12.10 -23.20 -15.40
CA ALA A 163 -11.82 -22.64 -16.72
C ALA A 163 -12.62 -23.28 -17.89
N LYS A 164 -13.33 -24.39 -17.66
CA LYS A 164 -13.99 -25.13 -18.74
C LYS A 164 -15.10 -24.30 -19.40
N GLY A 165 -14.98 -24.07 -20.71
CA GLY A 165 -15.96 -23.32 -21.51
C GLY A 165 -15.93 -21.80 -21.29
N LEU A 166 -14.86 -21.27 -20.70
CA LEU A 166 -14.68 -19.83 -20.50
C LEU A 166 -13.74 -19.19 -21.52
N ARG A 167 -13.00 -19.99 -22.31
CA ARG A 167 -12.04 -19.48 -23.30
C ARG A 167 -12.73 -18.59 -24.32
N GLU A 168 -13.82 -19.09 -24.90
CA GLU A 168 -14.60 -18.40 -25.93
C GLU A 168 -15.36 -17.19 -25.39
N LYS A 169 -15.52 -17.10 -24.06
CA LYS A 169 -16.20 -15.99 -23.36
C LYS A 169 -15.23 -14.88 -22.93
N THR A 170 -13.93 -15.08 -23.11
CA THR A 170 -12.92 -14.15 -22.62
C THR A 170 -12.48 -13.22 -23.75
N ARG A 171 -12.78 -11.94 -23.62
CA ARG A 171 -12.36 -10.88 -24.56
C ARG A 171 -10.88 -10.55 -24.38
N GLU A 172 -10.26 -9.98 -25.40
CA GLU A 172 -8.83 -9.64 -25.41
C GLU A 172 -8.42 -8.61 -24.35
N ASN A 173 -9.33 -7.73 -23.95
CA ASN A 173 -9.11 -6.66 -22.98
C ASN A 173 -9.64 -6.97 -21.57
N VAL A 174 -9.91 -8.25 -21.26
CA VAL A 174 -10.44 -8.69 -19.96
C VAL A 174 -9.57 -9.80 -19.40
N LEU A 175 -9.18 -9.71 -18.13
CA LEU A 175 -8.42 -10.76 -17.46
C LEU A 175 -9.24 -12.06 -17.36
N PHE A 176 -8.63 -13.17 -17.75
CA PHE A 176 -9.22 -14.50 -17.65
C PHE A 176 -9.52 -14.88 -16.20
N LEU A 177 -8.67 -14.48 -15.26
CA LEU A 177 -8.92 -14.63 -13.82
C LEU A 177 -10.26 -14.02 -13.41
N SER A 178 -10.55 -12.80 -13.88
CA SER A 178 -11.78 -12.08 -13.53
C SER A 178 -13.01 -12.72 -14.19
N VAL A 179 -12.88 -13.24 -15.42
CA VAL A 179 -13.94 -14.04 -16.07
C VAL A 179 -14.20 -15.32 -15.27
N ALA A 180 -13.17 -16.08 -14.91
CA ALA A 180 -13.31 -17.30 -14.13
C ALA A 180 -13.94 -17.06 -12.76
N ALA A 181 -13.60 -15.96 -12.08
CA ALA A 181 -14.24 -15.57 -10.83
C ALA A 181 -15.73 -15.27 -10.99
N GLN A 182 -16.12 -14.58 -12.06
CA GLN A 182 -17.51 -14.22 -12.35
C GLN A 182 -18.41 -15.43 -12.61
N PHE A 183 -17.86 -16.52 -13.17
CA PHE A 183 -18.56 -17.79 -13.37
C PHE A 183 -18.38 -18.74 -12.17
N ASP A 184 -18.40 -18.19 -10.95
CA ASP A 184 -18.31 -18.91 -9.67
C ASP A 184 -17.05 -19.79 -9.50
N GLY A 185 -15.95 -19.43 -10.17
CA GLY A 185 -14.66 -20.08 -10.02
C GLY A 185 -14.12 -19.92 -8.60
N LYS A 186 -14.11 -20.99 -7.81
CA LYS A 186 -13.70 -20.97 -6.40
C LYS A 186 -12.24 -20.50 -6.22
N LYS A 187 -11.32 -20.95 -7.07
CA LYS A 187 -9.90 -20.56 -6.97
C LYS A 187 -9.70 -19.10 -7.39
N SER A 188 -10.37 -18.68 -8.45
CA SER A 188 -10.34 -17.31 -8.94
C SER A 188 -10.93 -16.34 -7.94
N ASN A 189 -12.09 -16.65 -7.35
CA ASN A 189 -12.69 -15.86 -6.29
C ASN A 189 -11.79 -15.75 -5.05
N ASN A 190 -11.11 -16.84 -4.64
CA ASN A 190 -10.13 -16.78 -3.56
C ASN A 190 -8.99 -15.79 -3.84
N ILE A 191 -8.54 -15.67 -5.09
CA ILE A 191 -7.49 -14.71 -5.47
C ILE A 191 -8.03 -13.29 -5.41
N LEU A 192 -9.23 -13.03 -5.95
CA LEU A 192 -9.87 -11.72 -5.84
C LEU A 192 -10.11 -11.31 -4.37
N GLU A 193 -10.51 -12.25 -3.51
CA GLU A 193 -10.63 -12.03 -2.07
C GLU A 193 -9.30 -11.64 -1.42
N TRP A 194 -8.18 -12.21 -1.85
CA TRP A 194 -6.87 -11.77 -1.38
C TRP A 194 -6.57 -10.32 -1.78
N PHE A 195 -6.88 -9.91 -3.02
CA PHE A 195 -6.71 -8.52 -3.46
C PHE A 195 -7.65 -7.54 -2.72
N LYS A 196 -8.84 -7.97 -2.29
CA LYS A 196 -9.73 -7.15 -1.43
C LYS A 196 -9.14 -6.92 -0.02
N LYS A 197 -8.33 -7.86 0.46
CA LYS A 197 -7.62 -7.78 1.75
C LYS A 197 -6.36 -6.91 1.70
N LEU A 198 -5.85 -6.59 0.51
CA LEU A 198 -4.78 -5.62 0.34
C LEU A 198 -5.36 -4.20 0.51
N LYS A 199 -5.06 -3.53 1.63
CA LYS A 199 -5.45 -2.14 1.89
C LYS A 199 -4.34 -1.22 1.40
N ILE A 200 -4.68 -0.28 0.52
CA ILE A 200 -3.73 0.69 -0.01
C ILE A 200 -4.28 2.06 0.33
N ILE A 201 -3.47 2.86 1.02
CA ILE A 201 -3.83 4.17 1.51
C ILE A 201 -2.81 5.22 1.11
N SER A 202 -3.26 6.47 0.99
CA SER A 202 -2.39 7.63 0.88
C SER A 202 -2.53 8.46 2.14
N GLY A 203 -1.39 8.81 2.76
CA GLY A 203 -1.35 9.70 3.90
C GLY A 203 -1.73 11.15 3.58
N LEU A 204 -1.98 11.48 2.31
CA LEU A 204 -2.45 12.80 1.87
C LEU A 204 -3.98 12.88 1.72
N ASP A 205 -4.67 11.74 1.61
CA ASP A 205 -6.12 11.67 1.45
C ASP A 205 -6.82 11.19 2.72
N ASP A 206 -6.89 12.07 3.71
CA ASP A 206 -7.49 11.78 5.03
C ASP A 206 -9.02 11.60 4.95
N ARG A 207 -9.66 12.16 3.92
CA ARG A 207 -11.13 12.21 3.79
C ARG A 207 -11.74 10.85 3.51
N SER A 208 -11.07 10.01 2.73
CA SER A 208 -11.64 8.73 2.30
C SER A 208 -11.65 7.64 3.40
N TYR A 209 -10.95 7.84 4.52
CA TYR A 209 -10.97 6.92 5.68
C TYR A 209 -11.77 7.43 6.87
N LYS A 210 -12.07 8.73 6.93
CA LYS A 210 -12.86 9.32 8.00
C LYS A 210 -14.22 8.60 8.15
N ASP A 211 -14.95 8.44 7.05
CA ASP A 211 -16.29 7.83 7.08
C ASP A 211 -16.24 6.38 7.55
N TYR A 212 -15.21 5.64 7.13
CA TYR A 212 -14.97 4.28 7.60
C TYR A 212 -14.74 4.23 9.10
N THR A 213 -13.83 5.06 9.63
CA THR A 213 -13.55 5.10 11.06
C THR A 213 -14.78 5.55 11.83
N THR A 214 -15.51 6.55 11.33
CA THR A 214 -16.76 7.03 11.95
C THR A 214 -17.78 5.91 12.07
N ASN A 215 -18.06 5.18 10.99
CA ASN A 215 -18.99 4.05 11.00
C ASN A 215 -18.52 2.95 11.97
N LYS A 216 -17.21 2.73 12.07
CA LYS A 216 -16.65 1.74 12.98
C LYS A 216 -16.78 2.14 14.45
N ILE A 217 -16.64 3.43 14.80
CA ILE A 217 -16.90 3.94 16.17
C ILE A 217 -18.36 3.64 16.57
N ASP A 218 -19.29 3.79 15.63
CA ASP A 218 -20.73 3.60 15.88
C ASP A 218 -21.13 2.11 16.01
N GLN A 219 -20.47 1.23 15.25
CA GLN A 219 -20.88 -0.17 15.11
C GLN A 219 -20.08 -1.17 15.95
N ASP A 220 -18.85 -0.82 16.36
CA ASP A 220 -17.94 -1.72 17.06
C ASP A 220 -17.50 -1.13 18.41
N GLU A 221 -18.19 -1.54 19.48
CA GLU A 221 -17.89 -1.11 20.86
C GLU A 221 -16.45 -1.45 21.30
N LYS A 222 -15.85 -2.52 20.78
CA LYS A 222 -14.45 -2.86 21.10
C LYS A 222 -13.52 -1.86 20.43
N PHE A 223 -13.79 -1.52 19.17
CA PHE A 223 -13.05 -0.49 18.47
C PHE A 223 -13.23 0.88 19.15
N LYS A 224 -14.45 1.26 19.53
CA LYS A 224 -14.73 2.51 20.26
C LYS A 224 -13.96 2.61 21.58
N SER A 225 -13.91 1.52 22.34
CA SER A 225 -13.10 1.44 23.55
C SER A 225 -11.59 1.55 23.25
N TRP A 226 -11.12 0.86 22.21
CA TRP A 226 -9.72 0.88 21.79
C TRP A 226 -9.28 2.27 21.31
N ILE A 227 -10.02 2.92 20.41
CA ILE A 227 -9.73 4.27 19.92
C ILE A 227 -9.77 5.30 21.06
N GLY A 228 -10.68 5.10 22.04
CA GLY A 228 -10.73 5.89 23.27
C GLY A 228 -9.44 5.90 24.08
N THR A 229 -8.60 4.88 23.97
CA THR A 229 -7.25 4.87 24.59
C THR A 229 -6.23 5.68 23.80
N PHE A 230 -6.35 5.71 22.47
CA PHE A 230 -5.42 6.41 21.58
C PHE A 230 -5.67 7.92 21.54
N VAL A 231 -6.93 8.34 21.53
CA VAL A 231 -7.28 9.77 21.46
C VAL A 231 -6.82 10.55 22.69
N LYS A 232 -6.55 9.86 23.82
CA LYS A 232 -5.94 10.48 25.00
C LYS A 232 -4.53 11.01 24.74
N PHE A 233 -3.79 10.44 23.79
CA PHE A 233 -2.48 10.99 23.36
C PHE A 233 -2.63 12.31 22.61
N LEU A 234 -3.84 12.63 22.14
CA LEU A 234 -4.19 13.88 21.48
C LEU A 234 -4.88 14.87 22.45
N GLU A 235 -4.83 14.60 23.76
CA GLU A 235 -5.54 15.38 24.79
C GLU A 235 -7.08 15.39 24.64
N ILE A 236 -7.63 14.47 23.84
CA ILE A 236 -9.06 14.23 23.70
C ILE A 236 -9.50 13.25 24.78
N GLU A 237 -10.47 13.65 25.61
CA GLU A 237 -10.96 12.85 26.73
C GLU A 237 -11.93 11.76 26.26
N GLU A 238 -12.77 12.07 25.28
CA GLU A 238 -13.80 11.16 24.77
C GLU A 238 -14.10 11.41 23.30
N ILE A 239 -14.46 10.34 22.59
CA ILE A 239 -14.86 10.38 21.18
C ILE A 239 -16.19 9.67 21.01
N SER A 240 -17.10 10.30 20.27
CA SER A 240 -18.45 9.79 20.02
C SER A 240 -18.88 10.05 18.58
N THR A 241 -19.92 9.35 18.16
CA THR A 241 -20.62 9.57 16.89
C THR A 241 -21.98 10.18 17.15
N GLU A 242 -22.35 11.17 16.34
CA GLU A 242 -23.69 11.75 16.30
C GLU A 242 -24.31 11.53 14.91
N LYS A 243 -25.61 11.28 14.85
CA LYS A 243 -26.32 11.17 13.57
C LYS A 243 -26.41 12.56 12.93
N GLY A 244 -25.64 12.80 11.88
CA GLY A 244 -25.72 14.01 11.07
C GLY A 244 -26.81 13.92 10.00
N ALA A 245 -27.33 15.09 9.58
CA ALA A 245 -28.10 15.20 8.35
C ALA A 245 -27.15 15.04 7.13
N LEU A 246 -27.61 14.35 6.08
CA LEU A 246 -26.84 14.14 4.86
C LEU A 246 -26.43 15.48 4.22
N PRO A 247 -25.14 15.76 4.00
CA PRO A 247 -24.75 16.86 3.13
C PRO A 247 -25.16 16.51 1.68
N SER A 248 -26.06 17.28 1.10
CA SER A 248 -26.39 17.19 -0.33
C SER A 248 -25.18 17.63 -1.15
N SER A 249 -24.36 16.68 -1.62
CA SER A 249 -23.25 16.98 -2.52
C SER A 249 -23.01 15.85 -3.54
N ASN A 250 -22.61 16.29 -4.73
CA ASN A 250 -22.75 15.63 -6.03
C ASN A 250 -21.96 14.32 -6.16
N ALA A 251 -22.63 13.28 -6.64
CA ALA A 251 -22.13 11.92 -6.86
C ALA A 251 -21.06 11.76 -7.97
N ASN A 252 -20.37 12.83 -8.37
CA ASN A 252 -19.47 12.81 -9.53
C ASN A 252 -17.96 12.76 -9.18
N ASN A 253 -17.59 12.84 -7.90
CA ASN A 253 -16.18 12.74 -7.45
C ASN A 253 -15.98 11.57 -6.46
N LEU A 254 -16.44 10.36 -6.82
CA LEU A 254 -16.15 9.18 -6.01
C LEU A 254 -14.77 8.59 -6.41
N PRO A 255 -13.84 8.39 -5.47
CA PRO A 255 -12.63 7.62 -5.74
C PRO A 255 -13.00 6.15 -6.02
N GLU A 256 -12.49 5.57 -7.11
CA GLU A 256 -12.78 4.19 -7.58
C GLU A 256 -12.31 3.08 -6.62
N ASN A 257 -11.75 3.41 -5.45
CA ASN A 257 -11.22 2.43 -4.54
C ASN A 257 -12.37 1.60 -3.91
N LEU A 258 -12.21 0.27 -3.89
CA LEU A 258 -13.25 -0.66 -3.43
C LEU A 258 -13.55 -0.57 -1.93
N ILE A 259 -12.68 0.08 -1.15
CA ILE A 259 -12.94 0.34 0.26
C ILE A 259 -13.99 1.45 0.35
N ALA A 260 -13.82 2.55 -0.38
CA ALA A 260 -14.78 3.65 -0.50
C ALA A 260 -16.14 3.15 -1.01
N LEU A 261 -16.16 2.27 -2.01
CA LEU A 261 -17.42 1.68 -2.51
C LEU A 261 -18.11 0.74 -1.50
N HIS A 262 -17.37 0.03 -0.66
CA HIS A 262 -17.94 -0.79 0.43
C HIS A 262 -18.46 0.11 1.57
N ILE A 263 -17.66 1.13 1.94
CA ILE A 263 -18.00 2.18 2.92
C ILE A 263 -19.30 2.88 2.53
N LEU A 264 -19.45 3.25 1.26
CA LEU A 264 -20.62 3.99 0.76
C LEU A 264 -21.89 3.14 0.68
N LYS A 265 -21.78 1.82 0.47
CA LYS A 265 -22.94 0.91 0.52
C LYS A 265 -23.45 0.67 1.94
N GLU A 266 -22.57 0.77 2.94
CA GLU A 266 -22.90 0.60 4.36
C GLU A 266 -23.26 1.93 5.05
N ALA A 267 -22.87 3.08 4.49
CA ALA A 267 -23.18 4.42 4.99
C ALA A 267 -24.66 4.82 4.78
N ARG A 268 -25.59 4.11 5.42
CA ARG A 268 -26.95 4.59 5.68
C ARG A 268 -26.98 5.44 6.95
N THR A 269 -26.30 6.58 6.94
CA THR A 269 -26.41 7.78 7.80
C THR A 269 -25.06 8.50 7.79
N ALA A 270 -25.04 9.82 7.59
CA ALA A 270 -23.82 10.61 7.71
C ALA A 270 -23.53 10.83 9.20
N ASN A 271 -23.01 9.80 9.87
CA ASN A 271 -22.53 9.95 11.23
C ASN A 271 -21.39 10.99 11.23
N LYS A 272 -21.35 11.82 12.26
CA LYS A 272 -20.31 12.82 12.46
C LYS A 272 -19.53 12.48 13.73
N ILE A 273 -18.22 12.61 13.69
CA ILE A 273 -17.37 12.48 14.86
C ILE A 273 -17.50 13.74 15.71
N SER A 274 -17.76 13.57 17.00
CA SER A 274 -17.62 14.59 18.04
C SER A 274 -16.49 14.17 18.99
N THR A 275 -15.64 15.12 19.33
CA THR A 275 -14.54 14.94 20.29
C THR A 275 -14.82 15.77 21.53
N TRP A 276 -14.45 15.30 22.72
CA TRP A 276 -14.75 15.99 23.97
C TRP A 276 -13.47 16.34 24.71
N HIS A 277 -13.37 17.59 25.14
CA HIS A 277 -12.19 18.16 25.78
C HIS A 277 -12.49 18.64 27.19
N ASN A 278 -11.53 18.49 28.09
CA ASN A 278 -11.68 18.94 29.47
C ASN A 278 -11.75 20.48 29.52
N LYS A 279 -12.77 21.00 30.20
CA LYS A 279 -12.90 22.43 30.51
C LYS A 279 -12.42 22.69 31.92
N PHE A 280 -11.55 23.68 32.07
CA PHE A 280 -10.93 24.03 33.33
C PHE A 280 -11.48 25.35 33.90
N ASP A 281 -11.48 25.47 35.22
CA ASP A 281 -11.66 26.75 35.91
C ASP A 281 -10.33 27.53 36.03
N ASN A 282 -10.36 28.71 36.64
CA ASN A 282 -9.16 29.55 36.86
C ASN A 282 -8.11 28.91 37.78
N SER A 283 -8.46 27.82 38.48
CA SER A 283 -7.54 27.05 39.33
C SER A 283 -7.03 25.79 38.61
N ASN A 284 -7.24 25.67 37.30
CA ASN A 284 -6.91 24.50 36.47
C ASN A 284 -7.60 23.20 36.93
N LYS A 285 -8.75 23.30 37.60
CA LYS A 285 -9.55 22.13 37.96
C LYS A 285 -10.53 21.83 36.82
N ILE A 286 -10.63 20.55 36.44
CA ILE A 286 -11.63 20.09 35.48
C ILE A 286 -13.02 20.31 36.08
N ILE A 287 -13.85 21.09 35.39
CA ILE A 287 -15.23 21.41 35.80
C ILE A 287 -16.28 20.84 34.85
N ASP A 288 -15.93 20.55 33.60
CA ASP A 288 -16.85 20.04 32.58
C ASP A 288 -16.08 19.42 31.41
N LYS A 289 -16.80 18.84 30.43
CA LYS A 289 -16.28 18.56 29.09
C LYS A 289 -17.04 19.35 28.05
N ILE A 290 -16.36 19.85 27.03
CA ILE A 290 -16.97 20.57 25.91
C ILE A 290 -16.79 19.80 24.60
N PRO A 291 -17.84 19.70 23.76
CA PRO A 291 -17.74 19.04 22.48
C PRO A 291 -17.05 19.95 21.46
N PHE A 292 -16.13 19.37 20.70
CA PHE A 292 -15.45 19.98 19.57
C PHE A 292 -15.90 19.28 18.29
N ASP A 293 -16.21 20.09 17.29
CA ASP A 293 -16.47 19.69 15.92
C ASP A 293 -15.18 19.14 15.30
N PHE A 294 -15.19 17.85 14.97
CA PHE A 294 -14.02 17.16 14.45
C PHE A 294 -13.46 17.77 13.15
N ASP A 295 -14.31 18.34 12.29
CA ASP A 295 -13.87 18.85 10.99
C ASP A 295 -13.27 20.25 11.09
N THR A 296 -13.78 21.06 12.02
CA THR A 296 -13.48 22.51 12.08
C THR A 296 -12.62 22.91 13.27
N GLN A 297 -12.63 22.15 14.37
CA GLN A 297 -11.95 22.53 15.61
C GLN A 297 -10.74 21.66 15.95
N GLU A 298 -10.64 20.44 15.41
CA GLU A 298 -9.48 19.59 15.60
C GLU A 298 -8.29 19.96 14.70
N SER A 299 -7.09 19.61 15.17
CA SER A 299 -5.87 19.76 14.36
C SER A 299 -5.85 18.79 13.18
N GLU A 300 -5.16 19.15 12.09
CA GLU A 300 -5.03 18.25 10.93
C GLU A 300 -4.34 16.93 11.29
N GLY A 301 -3.38 16.95 12.22
CA GLY A 301 -2.73 15.74 12.73
C GLY A 301 -3.69 14.83 13.52
N SER A 302 -4.53 15.41 14.39
CA SER A 302 -5.58 14.69 15.13
C SER A 302 -6.58 14.05 14.16
N LYS A 303 -7.06 14.83 13.17
CA LYS A 303 -8.00 14.37 12.15
C LYS A 303 -7.44 13.20 11.36
N LYS A 304 -6.20 13.32 10.90
CA LYS A 304 -5.51 12.25 10.17
C LYS A 304 -5.38 10.99 11.02
N LEU A 305 -4.89 11.10 12.26
CA LEU A 305 -4.70 9.95 13.13
C LEU A 305 -6.02 9.22 13.36
N ILE A 306 -7.05 9.94 13.82
CA ILE A 306 -8.36 9.36 14.10
C ILE A 306 -8.91 8.69 12.83
N SER A 307 -8.80 9.33 11.68
CA SER A 307 -9.27 8.75 10.40
C SER A 307 -8.52 7.46 10.02
N LEU A 308 -7.24 7.34 10.38
CA LEU A 308 -6.41 6.16 10.09
C LEU A 308 -6.52 5.03 11.12
N LEU A 309 -6.97 5.31 12.35
CA LEU A 309 -7.08 4.30 13.40
C LEU A 309 -8.09 3.18 13.06
N GLY A 310 -9.17 3.49 12.33
CA GLY A 310 -10.11 2.48 11.85
C GLY A 310 -9.44 1.45 10.94
N PRO A 311 -8.85 1.86 9.79
CA PRO A 311 -8.11 0.95 8.92
C PRO A 311 -6.97 0.19 9.63
N LEU A 312 -6.21 0.86 10.50
CA LEU A 312 -5.12 0.23 11.25
C LEU A 312 -5.62 -0.90 12.18
N TYR A 313 -6.69 -0.64 12.91
CA TYR A 313 -7.31 -1.63 13.78
C TYR A 313 -7.75 -2.86 13.00
N ASP A 314 -8.43 -2.65 11.87
CA ASP A 314 -8.93 -3.75 11.02
C ASP A 314 -7.79 -4.58 10.42
N VAL A 315 -6.70 -3.93 10.03
CA VAL A 315 -5.52 -4.60 9.49
C VAL A 315 -4.88 -5.51 10.55
N LEU A 316 -4.66 -4.99 11.76
CA LEU A 316 -4.05 -5.74 12.86
C LEU A 316 -4.97 -6.87 13.34
N GLN A 317 -6.27 -6.61 13.48
CA GLN A 317 -7.24 -7.59 13.97
C GLN A 317 -7.45 -8.75 13.00
N ASN A 318 -7.38 -8.50 11.68
CA ASN A 318 -7.71 -9.51 10.67
C ASN A 318 -6.48 -10.04 9.91
N GLY A 319 -5.26 -9.65 10.29
CA GLY A 319 -4.04 -10.10 9.62
C GLY A 319 -3.95 -9.66 8.16
N LEU A 320 -4.36 -8.42 7.87
CA LEU A 320 -4.40 -7.87 6.50
C LEU A 320 -3.05 -7.28 6.10
N ILE A 321 -3.00 -6.76 4.88
CA ILE A 321 -1.83 -6.05 4.35
C ILE A 321 -2.22 -4.58 4.22
N LEU A 322 -1.47 -3.69 4.85
CA LEU A 322 -1.57 -2.25 4.68
C LEU A 322 -0.37 -1.75 3.88
N VAL A 323 -0.65 -1.09 2.76
CA VAL A 323 0.33 -0.35 1.98
C VAL A 323 0.00 1.13 2.11
N ALA A 324 0.93 1.95 2.57
CA ALA A 324 0.69 3.37 2.82
C ALA A 324 1.71 4.24 2.10
N ASP A 325 1.25 5.14 1.24
CA ASP A 325 2.12 6.20 0.71
C ASP A 325 2.15 7.37 1.69
N GLU A 326 3.33 7.92 1.96
CA GLU A 326 3.56 9.00 2.92
C GLU A 326 2.87 8.76 4.28
N LEU A 327 3.12 7.59 4.90
CA LEU A 327 2.51 7.24 6.18
C LEU A 327 2.81 8.28 7.26
N ASP A 328 4.02 8.84 7.22
CA ASP A 328 4.59 9.83 8.13
C ASP A 328 4.05 11.25 7.94
N SER A 329 3.37 11.56 6.82
CA SER A 329 2.91 12.93 6.58
C SER A 329 1.96 13.39 7.69
N ARG A 330 2.09 14.64 8.16
CA ARG A 330 1.23 15.22 9.22
C ARG A 330 1.21 14.46 10.57
N PHE A 331 2.05 13.45 10.77
CA PHE A 331 2.23 12.78 12.05
C PHE A 331 3.45 13.31 12.80
N HIS A 332 3.34 13.33 14.13
CA HIS A 332 4.52 13.45 14.96
C HIS A 332 5.35 12.15 14.83
N PRO A 333 6.68 12.20 14.62
CA PRO A 333 7.51 11.00 14.39
C PRO A 333 7.33 9.87 15.41
N LEU A 334 7.16 10.21 16.69
CA LEU A 334 6.90 9.24 17.77
C LEU A 334 5.64 8.39 17.53
N LEU A 335 4.60 8.95 16.90
CA LEU A 335 3.38 8.23 16.59
C LEU A 335 3.61 7.18 15.51
N THR A 336 4.34 7.54 14.45
CA THR A 336 4.73 6.61 13.38
C THR A 336 5.59 5.47 13.94
N ILE A 337 6.56 5.79 14.80
CA ILE A 337 7.36 4.78 15.51
C ILE A 337 6.46 3.82 16.31
N LYS A 338 5.49 4.35 17.06
CA LYS A 338 4.55 3.51 17.82
C LYS A 338 3.74 2.59 16.92
N ILE A 339 3.21 3.08 15.80
CA ILE A 339 2.49 2.26 14.82
C ILE A 339 3.39 1.11 14.31
N ILE A 340 4.64 1.39 13.95
CA ILE A 340 5.60 0.38 13.51
C ILE A 340 5.86 -0.66 14.62
N GLU A 341 6.07 -0.20 15.85
CA GLU A 341 6.24 -1.08 17.02
C GLU A 341 5.02 -1.98 17.26
N PHE A 342 3.79 -1.49 17.05
CA PHE A 342 2.57 -2.30 17.11
C PHE A 342 2.61 -3.45 16.09
N PHE A 343 3.00 -3.17 14.84
CA PHE A 343 3.14 -4.20 13.81
C PHE A 343 4.24 -5.21 14.12
N HIS A 344 5.33 -4.81 14.78
CA HIS A 344 6.38 -5.73 15.21
C HIS A 344 5.93 -6.59 16.40
N THR A 345 5.48 -5.97 17.48
CA THR A 345 5.38 -6.63 18.79
C THR A 345 3.95 -7.00 19.20
N HIS A 346 2.93 -6.35 18.65
CA HIS A 346 1.51 -6.50 19.04
C HIS A 346 0.63 -6.93 17.86
N ASN A 347 1.14 -7.86 17.05
CA ASN A 347 0.54 -8.28 15.79
C ASN A 347 0.38 -9.81 15.72
N PRO A 348 -0.54 -10.40 16.53
CA PRO A 348 -0.69 -11.85 16.63
C PRO A 348 -1.23 -12.50 15.34
N GLN A 349 -1.85 -11.72 14.46
CA GLN A 349 -2.40 -12.18 13.19
C GLN A 349 -1.41 -12.04 12.03
N ASN A 350 -0.18 -11.59 12.30
CA ASN A 350 0.87 -11.40 11.30
C ASN A 350 0.44 -10.51 10.12
N ALA A 351 -0.27 -9.41 10.43
CA ALA A 351 -0.54 -8.35 9.48
C ALA A 351 0.76 -7.76 8.92
N GLN A 352 0.71 -7.24 7.70
CA GLN A 352 1.87 -6.65 7.05
C GLN A 352 1.67 -5.15 6.85
N LEU A 353 2.70 -4.36 7.13
CA LEU A 353 2.77 -2.94 6.81
C LEU A 353 3.88 -2.70 5.79
N ILE A 354 3.56 -2.07 4.66
CA ILE A 354 4.51 -1.61 3.66
C ILE A 354 4.26 -0.12 3.51
N PHE A 355 5.28 0.72 3.65
CA PHE A 355 5.03 2.15 3.52
C PHE A 355 6.19 2.92 2.93
N ALA A 356 5.87 4.04 2.28
CA ALA A 356 6.84 5.03 1.86
C ALA A 356 6.91 6.16 2.89
N SER A 357 8.11 6.66 3.15
CA SER A 357 8.37 7.76 4.07
C SER A 357 9.56 8.61 3.62
N HIS A 358 9.59 9.85 4.11
CA HIS A 358 10.72 10.76 4.00
C HIS A 358 11.38 11.06 5.36
N ASP A 359 10.75 10.66 6.46
CA ASP A 359 11.23 10.91 7.82
C ASP A 359 12.44 10.04 8.16
N THR A 360 13.64 10.63 8.12
CA THR A 360 14.88 9.95 8.47
C THR A 360 14.96 9.54 9.94
N ASN A 361 14.06 10.02 10.81
CA ASN A 361 14.01 9.58 12.21
C ASN A 361 13.54 8.13 12.37
N LEU A 362 12.94 7.54 11.33
CA LEU A 362 12.52 6.13 11.33
C LEU A 362 13.67 5.19 10.94
N LEU A 363 14.70 5.67 10.22
CA LEU A 363 15.92 4.94 9.84
C LEU A 363 16.80 4.60 11.06
N LYS A 364 16.32 3.71 11.92
CA LYS A 364 16.96 3.30 13.16
C LYS A 364 17.13 1.78 13.19
N LYS A 365 18.33 1.34 13.55
CA LYS A 365 18.62 -0.09 13.73
C LYS A 365 17.86 -0.70 14.89
N GLU A 366 17.40 0.12 15.85
CA GLU A 366 16.55 -0.30 16.96
C GLU A 366 15.13 -0.64 16.50
N LEU A 367 14.68 -0.05 15.38
CA LEU A 367 13.35 -0.24 14.83
C LEU A 367 13.34 -1.27 13.70
N PHE A 368 14.32 -1.19 12.79
CA PHE A 368 14.34 -1.97 11.55
C PHE A 368 15.54 -2.90 11.43
N ARG A 369 15.27 -4.02 10.75
CA ARG A 369 16.28 -4.87 10.14
C ARG A 369 16.69 -4.32 8.78
N ARG A 370 17.89 -4.65 8.31
CA ARG A 370 18.39 -4.20 6.99
C ARG A 370 17.54 -4.69 5.82
N ASP A 371 16.91 -5.86 5.92
CA ASP A 371 16.02 -6.41 4.88
C ASP A 371 14.61 -5.77 4.88
N GLN A 372 14.29 -4.94 5.88
CA GLN A 372 13.03 -4.16 5.93
C GLN A 372 13.17 -2.78 5.28
N ILE A 373 14.38 -2.33 4.99
CA ILE A 373 14.64 -0.99 4.43
C ILE A 373 14.89 -1.14 2.93
N TRP A 374 14.07 -0.49 2.14
CA TRP A 374 14.15 -0.42 0.69
C TRP A 374 14.43 1.01 0.24
N PHE A 375 15.12 1.16 -0.89
CA PHE A 375 15.40 2.45 -1.50
C PHE A 375 14.90 2.47 -2.93
N THR A 376 14.42 3.64 -3.34
CA THR A 376 14.16 3.98 -4.73
C THR A 376 15.09 5.10 -5.14
N GLU A 377 15.77 4.93 -6.26
CA GLU A 377 16.65 5.93 -6.85
C GLU A 377 16.32 6.09 -8.33
N LYS A 378 16.37 7.32 -8.83
CA LYS A 378 16.10 7.61 -10.23
C LYS A 378 17.41 7.93 -10.92
N ASN A 379 17.70 7.24 -12.02
CA ASN A 379 18.90 7.49 -12.82
C ASN A 379 18.72 8.72 -13.74
N GLU A 380 19.77 9.06 -14.49
CA GLU A 380 19.77 10.20 -15.42
C GLU A 380 18.72 10.10 -16.55
N TYR A 381 18.23 8.90 -16.85
CA TYR A 381 17.18 8.65 -17.86
C TYR A 381 15.77 8.68 -17.27
N GLY A 382 15.64 8.99 -15.98
CA GLY A 382 14.36 9.01 -15.28
C GLY A 382 13.80 7.64 -14.89
N GLU A 383 14.58 6.57 -15.07
CA GLU A 383 14.23 5.21 -14.65
C GLU A 383 14.49 5.02 -13.16
N THR A 384 13.50 4.47 -12.46
CA THR A 384 13.61 4.07 -11.05
C THR A 384 14.26 2.70 -10.93
N ASP A 385 15.28 2.62 -10.09
CA ASP A 385 15.85 1.38 -9.54
C ASP A 385 15.32 1.18 -8.11
N LEU A 386 15.01 -0.07 -7.75
CA LEU A 386 14.50 -0.46 -6.44
C LEU A 386 15.42 -1.53 -5.84
N TYR A 387 15.97 -1.27 -4.65
CA TYR A 387 16.89 -2.20 -3.99
C TYR A 387 16.74 -2.17 -2.47
N SER A 388 17.03 -3.29 -1.80
CA SER A 388 17.05 -3.36 -0.34
C SER A 388 18.41 -2.93 0.24
N LEU A 389 18.43 -2.39 1.45
CA LEU A 389 19.67 -2.09 2.20
C LEU A 389 20.54 -3.34 2.40
N VAL A 390 19.93 -4.54 2.47
CA VAL A 390 20.69 -5.81 2.58
C VAL A 390 21.41 -6.19 1.29
N GLU A 391 20.93 -5.72 0.15
CA GLU A 391 21.47 -6.01 -1.19
C GLU A 391 22.52 -4.99 -1.63
N TYR A 392 22.65 -3.87 -0.90
CA TYR A 392 23.51 -2.76 -1.26
C TYR A 392 24.98 -3.21 -1.35
N ARG A 393 25.47 -3.38 -2.59
CA ARG A 393 26.70 -4.11 -2.92
C ARG A 393 27.99 -3.37 -2.53
N ASN A 394 27.94 -2.05 -2.43
CA ASN A 394 29.15 -1.23 -2.29
C ASN A 394 29.74 -1.27 -0.87
N PHE A 395 28.95 -1.63 0.14
CA PHE A 395 29.43 -1.76 1.51
C PHE A 395 28.68 -2.88 2.24
N HIS A 396 29.39 -3.81 2.87
CA HIS A 396 28.77 -4.68 3.85
C HIS A 396 28.31 -3.80 5.03
N VAL A 397 27.03 -3.42 5.04
CA VAL A 397 26.47 -2.56 6.10
C VAL A 397 26.60 -3.31 7.41
N ARG A 398 27.54 -2.89 8.26
CA ARG A 398 27.77 -3.57 9.54
C ARG A 398 26.52 -3.51 10.41
N LYS A 399 26.32 -4.51 11.26
CA LYS A 399 25.16 -4.59 12.18
C LYS A 399 25.06 -3.40 13.14
N ASP A 400 26.16 -2.71 13.42
CA ASP A 400 26.25 -1.57 14.34
C ASP A 400 26.02 -0.21 13.67
N ALA A 401 25.87 -0.16 12.33
CA ALA A 401 25.79 1.06 11.56
C ALA A 401 24.59 1.93 11.96
N SER A 402 24.80 3.25 12.01
CA SER A 402 23.74 4.25 12.14
C SER A 402 23.10 4.43 10.76
N PHE A 403 21.88 3.91 10.56
CA PHE A 403 21.23 3.91 9.25
C PHE A 403 20.92 5.33 8.78
N ASP A 404 20.30 6.14 9.64
CA ASP A 404 20.04 7.57 9.49
C ASP A 404 21.29 8.36 9.03
N LYS A 405 22.39 8.30 9.80
CA LYS A 405 23.60 9.10 9.51
C LYS A 405 24.27 8.69 8.21
N ASN A 406 24.29 7.38 7.91
CA ASN A 406 24.86 6.89 6.68
C ASN A 406 23.99 7.26 5.47
N TYR A 407 22.67 7.23 5.60
CA TYR A 407 21.75 7.71 4.57
C TYR A 407 21.93 9.20 4.31
N LEU A 408 21.93 10.04 5.35
CA LEU A 408 22.15 11.49 5.24
C LEU A 408 23.53 11.85 4.66
N ALA A 409 24.53 11.00 4.85
CA ALA A 409 25.85 11.13 4.24
C ALA A 409 25.92 10.61 2.78
N GLY A 410 24.78 10.17 2.22
CA GLY A 410 24.69 9.66 0.84
C GLY A 410 25.26 8.26 0.62
N LYS A 411 25.61 7.52 1.67
CA LYS A 411 26.29 6.21 1.55
C LYS A 411 25.41 5.11 0.96
N TYR A 412 24.10 5.29 0.97
CA TYR A 412 23.12 4.32 0.46
C TYR A 412 22.48 4.78 -0.86
N GLY A 413 22.94 5.90 -1.44
CA GLY A 413 22.25 6.56 -2.55
C GLY A 413 20.90 7.13 -2.14
N ALA A 414 20.03 7.33 -3.13
CA ALA A 414 18.62 7.70 -2.93
C ALA A 414 18.38 9.01 -2.16
N ILE A 415 19.37 9.92 -2.13
CA ILE A 415 19.27 11.25 -1.53
C ILE A 415 19.07 12.34 -2.59
N PRO A 416 18.43 13.48 -2.27
CA PRO A 416 18.30 14.59 -3.21
C PRO A 416 19.66 15.14 -3.65
N PHE A 417 19.82 15.40 -4.95
CA PHE A 417 20.95 16.13 -5.50
C PHE A 417 20.51 17.56 -5.84
N PHE A 418 21.14 18.55 -5.22
CA PHE A 418 20.76 19.96 -5.37
C PHE A 418 21.49 20.68 -6.52
N GLY A 419 22.29 19.96 -7.32
CA GLY A 419 23.02 20.56 -8.43
C GLY A 419 24.08 21.57 -7.99
N ASP A 420 24.42 22.47 -8.92
CA ASP A 420 25.34 23.58 -8.67
C ASP A 420 24.58 24.74 -8.01
N ILE A 421 24.74 24.88 -6.70
CA ILE A 421 24.11 25.95 -5.91
C ILE A 421 24.59 27.32 -6.38
N ASP A 422 25.84 27.46 -6.82
CA ASP A 422 26.38 28.76 -7.25
C ASP A 422 25.69 29.23 -8.54
N ASN A 423 25.38 28.31 -9.45
CA ASN A 423 24.56 28.62 -10.64
C ASN A 423 23.14 29.07 -10.24
N ILE A 424 22.52 28.42 -9.25
CA ILE A 424 21.20 28.85 -8.74
C ILE A 424 21.30 30.26 -8.13
N LEU A 425 22.35 30.52 -7.35
CA LEU A 425 22.59 31.83 -6.74
C LEU A 425 22.84 32.90 -7.80
N ASP A 426 23.59 32.60 -8.85
CA ASP A 426 23.82 33.49 -9.99
C ASP A 426 22.53 33.81 -10.76
N LEU A 427 21.62 32.85 -10.89
CA LEU A 427 20.31 33.08 -11.51
C LEU A 427 19.39 33.96 -10.65
N ILE A 428 19.47 33.86 -9.32
CA ILE A 428 18.65 34.66 -8.39
C ILE A 428 19.21 36.07 -8.22
N TYR A 429 20.51 36.19 -7.98
CA TYR A 429 21.16 37.43 -7.56
C TYR A 429 21.97 38.11 -8.68
N GLY A 430 22.08 37.48 -9.85
CA GLY A 430 23.03 37.85 -10.89
C GLY A 430 24.44 37.38 -10.55
N LYS A 431 25.28 37.18 -11.57
CA LYS A 431 26.69 36.87 -11.36
C LYS A 431 27.33 37.93 -10.48
N LYS A 432 27.96 37.53 -9.37
CA LYS A 432 28.85 38.44 -8.63
C LYS A 432 29.90 38.96 -9.62
N LYS A 433 29.87 40.27 -9.87
CA LYS A 433 30.99 40.93 -10.56
C LYS A 433 32.18 40.81 -9.62
N GLU A 434 33.17 40.01 -10.01
CA GLU A 434 34.48 39.95 -9.37
C GLU A 434 35.15 41.33 -9.30
#